data_AF-A0A1R3IQV0-F1
#
_entry.id   AF-A0A1R3IQV0-F1
#
_cell.length_a   1.000
_cell.length_b   1.000
_cell.length_c   1.000
_cell.angle_alpha   90.00
_cell.angle_beta   90.00
_cell.angle_gamma   90.00
#
_symmetry.space_group_name_H-M   'P 1'
#
loop_
_entity.id
_entity.type
_entity.pdbx_description
1 polymer ?
#
loop_
_entity_poly.entity_id
_entity_poly.type
_entity_poly.pdbx_seq_one_letter_code
_entity_poly.pdbx_strand_id
1 'polypeptide(L)'
;MDREREPLLVVAERPPSRLLNYLYTAHFLARWGARMWEFSVGLYMISVWPDSLLLAAIYGAVESASTALFGPIIGRWVDSLTYVKVLKLWLVTQNVSFIIAGGAVVVLLVFSSLKSTNLVAFISLVILTNVSGAVGVLSTLAGTILIEREWVVVISEGHSPSPLTEMNAVIRRIDLTCKLVAPVISGFIISFVSLKASAMALALWTSLSVWVEYWLFMSVYKGIPSLGQRRNSETVAADSDHQEITLINDHQVEESSSASAGTNYCGCATKIIKWASKVPYIEAWRVYLHQDVVLPGLALALLYFTVLSFGTLMTATLEWEGIAAYVIGIARGISAAIGIAATIVYPMLQSRISTLRTGLWSVWSQWICLVACVGSIWMKKGQLSAYMLMGGVATSRLGLWMFDLAVIQQMQDHVPESDRCVVGGVQNSLQSTMDLMAYVMGIIISNPQVKKTII
;
A
#
# COMPACT_ATOMS: atom_id res chain seq x y z
N MET A 1 -33.98 -25.23 -34.34
CA MET A 1 -34.17 -25.38 -32.88
C MET A 1 -32.88 -25.96 -32.33
N ASP A 2 -31.80 -25.17 -32.38
CA ASP A 2 -30.53 -25.55 -31.76
C ASP A 2 -30.42 -24.75 -30.47
N ARG A 3 -30.61 -25.44 -29.35
CA ARG A 3 -30.36 -24.89 -28.02
C ARG A 3 -28.85 -24.75 -27.88
N GLU A 4 -28.37 -23.51 -27.85
CA GLU A 4 -27.08 -23.17 -27.27
C GLU A 4 -27.00 -23.81 -25.87
N ARG A 5 -25.99 -24.66 -25.67
CA ARG A 5 -25.64 -25.12 -24.32
C ARG A 5 -24.97 -23.95 -23.63
N GLU A 6 -25.68 -23.29 -22.73
CA GLU A 6 -25.04 -22.49 -21.69
C GLU A 6 -24.00 -23.37 -20.99
N PRO A 7 -22.73 -22.93 -20.86
CA PRO A 7 -21.77 -23.66 -20.06
C PRO A 7 -22.27 -23.66 -18.62
N LEU A 8 -22.53 -24.86 -18.09
CA LEU A 8 -22.78 -25.08 -16.67
C LEU A 8 -21.61 -24.44 -15.90
N LEU A 9 -21.87 -23.30 -15.25
CA LEU A 9 -20.98 -22.71 -14.26
C LEU A 9 -20.75 -23.78 -13.19
N VAL A 10 -19.62 -24.48 -13.27
CA VAL A 10 -19.15 -25.34 -12.19
C VAL A 10 -18.91 -24.41 -11.03
N VAL A 11 -19.87 -24.36 -10.10
CA VAL A 11 -19.73 -23.61 -8.86
C VAL A 11 -18.54 -24.22 -8.14
N ALA A 12 -17.41 -23.51 -8.14
CA ALA A 12 -16.23 -23.94 -7.43
C ALA A 12 -16.60 -24.18 -5.96
N GLU A 13 -16.13 -25.27 -5.36
CA GLU A 13 -16.32 -25.46 -3.92
C GLU A 13 -15.69 -24.30 -3.17
N ARG A 14 -16.38 -23.78 -2.14
CA ARG A 14 -15.83 -22.71 -1.32
C ARG A 14 -14.52 -23.20 -0.68
N PRO A 15 -13.47 -22.36 -0.64
CA PRO A 15 -12.22 -22.74 0.00
C PRO A 15 -12.49 -23.08 1.47
N PRO A 16 -11.83 -24.11 2.02
CA PRO A 16 -12.07 -24.54 3.39
C PRO A 16 -11.71 -23.42 4.37
N SER A 17 -12.61 -23.11 5.32
CA SER A 17 -12.47 -21.97 6.24
C SER A 17 -11.17 -21.95 7.03
N ARG A 18 -10.56 -23.13 7.27
CA ARG A 18 -9.25 -23.25 7.92
C ARG A 18 -8.13 -22.59 7.12
N LEU A 19 -8.12 -22.75 5.78
CA LEU A 19 -7.10 -22.14 4.92
C LEU A 19 -7.29 -20.62 4.82
N LEU A 20 -8.53 -20.14 4.78
CA LEU A 20 -8.81 -18.70 4.87
C LEU A 20 -8.30 -18.11 6.19
N ASN A 21 -8.50 -18.81 7.31
CA ASN A 21 -7.95 -18.38 8.59
C ASN A 21 -6.41 -18.36 8.60
N TYR A 22 -5.75 -19.29 7.91
CA TYR A 22 -4.30 -19.26 7.73
C TYR A 22 -3.85 -18.06 6.91
N LEU A 23 -4.55 -17.74 5.81
CA LEU A 23 -4.30 -16.55 5.00
C LEU A 23 -4.40 -15.28 5.86
N TYR A 24 -5.48 -15.13 6.61
CA TYR A 24 -5.72 -13.97 7.47
C TYR A 24 -4.70 -13.87 8.61
N THR A 25 -4.32 -14.98 9.22
CA THR A 25 -3.32 -15.01 10.30
C THR A 25 -1.94 -14.64 9.77
N ALA A 26 -1.54 -15.17 8.61
CA ALA A 26 -0.26 -14.85 7.98
C ALA A 26 -0.21 -13.37 7.57
N HIS A 27 -1.29 -12.87 6.97
CA HIS A 27 -1.40 -11.47 6.60
C HIS A 27 -1.36 -10.55 7.84
N PHE A 28 -2.05 -10.92 8.93
CA PHE A 28 -1.97 -10.22 10.21
C PHE A 28 -0.53 -10.15 10.73
N LEU A 29 0.20 -11.27 10.78
CA LEU A 29 1.58 -11.29 11.27
C LEU A 29 2.50 -10.39 10.45
N ALA A 30 2.44 -10.49 9.11
CA ALA A 30 3.24 -9.68 8.22
C ALA A 30 2.95 -8.18 8.37
N ARG A 31 1.67 -7.81 8.49
CA ARG A 31 1.24 -6.42 8.69
C ARG A 31 1.56 -5.89 10.08
N TRP A 32 1.43 -6.74 11.11
CA TRP A 32 1.75 -6.39 12.48
C TRP A 32 3.22 -6.01 12.62
N GLY A 33 4.13 -6.86 12.14
CA GLY A 33 5.57 -6.60 12.17
C GLY A 33 5.95 -5.30 11.46
N ALA A 34 5.45 -5.12 10.23
CA ALA A 34 5.71 -3.91 9.45
C ALA A 34 5.21 -2.63 10.15
N ARG A 35 4.01 -2.65 10.76
CA ARG A 35 3.46 -1.48 11.47
C ARG A 35 4.14 -1.19 12.79
N MET A 36 4.64 -2.20 13.50
CA MET A 36 5.49 -1.94 14.67
C MET A 36 6.80 -1.28 14.24
N TRP A 37 7.44 -1.78 13.17
CA TRP A 37 8.67 -1.19 12.66
C TRP A 37 8.50 0.27 12.22
N GLU A 38 7.52 0.55 11.36
CA GLU A 38 7.20 1.90 10.85
C GLU A 38 7.05 2.94 11.96
N PHE A 39 6.36 2.59 13.05
CA PHE A 39 6.21 3.48 14.19
C PHE A 39 7.52 3.65 14.99
N SER A 40 8.21 2.53 15.26
CA SER A 40 9.33 2.51 16.19
C SER A 40 10.57 3.18 15.63
N VAL A 41 10.83 3.01 14.33
CA VAL A 41 12.00 3.60 13.67
C VAL A 41 11.99 5.13 13.74
N GLY A 42 10.81 5.75 13.66
CA GLY A 42 10.67 7.20 13.89
C GLY A 42 11.16 7.63 15.28
N LEU A 43 10.73 6.91 16.33
CA LEU A 43 11.17 7.19 17.70
C LEU A 43 12.66 6.89 17.92
N TYR A 44 13.18 5.84 17.28
CA TYR A 44 14.61 5.53 17.32
C TYR A 44 15.43 6.67 16.69
N MET A 45 15.03 7.16 15.51
CA MET A 45 15.73 8.26 14.83
C MET A 45 15.70 9.57 15.63
N ILE A 46 14.57 9.87 16.30
CA ILE A 46 14.46 11.02 17.21
C ILE A 46 15.42 10.86 18.41
N SER A 47 15.52 9.66 18.99
CA SER A 47 16.44 9.44 20.10
C SER A 47 17.92 9.48 19.68
N VAL A 48 18.24 9.11 18.43
CA VAL A 48 19.61 9.17 17.89
C VAL A 48 20.03 10.62 17.61
N TRP A 49 19.10 11.50 17.21
CA TRP A 49 19.34 12.93 17.08
C TRP A 49 18.24 13.75 17.78
N PRO A 50 18.35 13.98 19.11
CA PRO A 50 17.32 14.66 19.88
C PRO A 50 17.03 16.10 19.43
N ASP A 51 18.05 16.80 18.94
CA ASP A 51 17.94 18.21 18.53
C ASP A 51 17.23 18.43 17.18
N SER A 52 16.86 17.37 16.46
CA SER A 52 16.33 17.50 15.10
C SER A 52 15.47 16.30 14.68
N LEU A 53 14.30 16.59 14.10
CA LEU A 53 13.43 15.59 13.49
C LEU A 53 13.92 15.12 12.11
N LEU A 54 15.06 15.64 11.64
CA LEU A 54 15.59 15.41 10.29
C LEU A 54 15.74 13.92 9.97
N LEU A 55 16.30 13.12 10.88
CA LEU A 55 16.53 11.69 10.61
C LEU A 55 15.23 10.90 10.45
N ALA A 56 14.21 11.21 11.27
CA ALA A 56 12.90 10.58 11.16
C ALA A 56 12.18 10.99 9.87
N ALA A 57 12.29 12.28 9.50
CA ALA A 57 11.70 12.80 8.26
C ALA A 57 12.37 12.22 7.00
N ILE A 58 13.71 12.13 6.97
CA ILE A 58 14.46 11.50 5.87
C ILE A 58 14.03 10.04 5.72
N TYR A 59 13.91 9.30 6.82
CA TYR A 59 13.50 7.90 6.79
C TYR A 59 12.13 7.71 6.13
N GLY A 60 11.11 8.42 6.62
CA GLY A 60 9.76 8.34 6.04
C GLY A 60 9.70 8.80 4.58
N ALA A 61 10.50 9.83 4.22
CA ALA A 61 10.61 10.30 2.85
C ALA A 61 11.26 9.27 1.93
N VAL A 62 12.33 8.59 2.38
CA VAL A 62 13.02 7.53 1.62
C VAL A 62 12.08 6.35 1.36
N GLU A 63 11.33 5.87 2.36
CA GLU A 63 10.37 4.78 2.17
C GLU A 63 9.24 5.16 1.19
N SER A 64 8.67 6.36 1.36
CA SER A 64 7.60 6.87 0.50
C SER A 64 8.08 7.08 -0.93
N ALA A 65 9.25 7.70 -1.12
CA ALA A 65 9.86 7.91 -2.43
C ALA A 65 10.23 6.59 -3.11
N SER A 66 10.73 5.61 -2.35
CA SER A 66 11.04 4.27 -2.89
C SER A 66 9.78 3.62 -3.45
N THR A 67 8.67 3.64 -2.69
CA THR A 67 7.39 3.08 -3.14
C THR A 67 6.83 3.84 -4.36
N ALA A 68 6.91 5.17 -4.35
CA ALA A 68 6.51 6.02 -5.47
C ALA A 68 7.31 5.72 -6.75
N LEU A 69 8.62 5.53 -6.65
CA LEU A 69 9.49 5.33 -7.82
C LEU A 69 9.51 3.88 -8.31
N PHE A 70 9.46 2.90 -7.41
CA PHE A 70 9.65 1.49 -7.78
C PHE A 70 8.36 0.66 -7.75
N GLY A 71 7.23 1.22 -7.30
CA GLY A 71 5.93 0.53 -7.27
C GLY A 71 5.53 -0.14 -8.59
N PRO A 72 5.61 0.53 -9.76
CA PRO A 72 5.30 -0.07 -11.05
C PRO A 72 6.25 -1.21 -11.45
N ILE A 73 7.51 -1.15 -11.00
CA ILE A 73 8.51 -2.20 -11.25
C ILE A 73 8.20 -3.42 -10.38
N ILE A 74 7.89 -3.21 -9.10
CA ILE A 74 7.48 -4.28 -8.18
C ILE A 74 6.20 -4.96 -8.67
N GLY A 75 5.19 -4.20 -9.11
CA GLY A 75 3.96 -4.76 -9.66
C GLY A 75 4.22 -5.73 -10.81
N ARG A 76 5.03 -5.31 -11.79
CA ARG A 76 5.44 -6.20 -12.89
C ARG A 76 6.30 -7.38 -12.46
N TRP A 77 7.15 -7.18 -11.47
CA TRP A 77 8.02 -8.22 -10.98
C TRP A 77 7.21 -9.33 -10.29
N VAL A 78 6.22 -8.94 -9.48
CA VAL A 78 5.21 -9.85 -8.92
C VAL A 78 4.43 -10.56 -10.03
N ASP A 79 4.03 -9.80 -11.05
CA ASP A 79 3.31 -10.32 -12.21
C ASP A 79 4.10 -11.38 -12.99
N SER A 80 5.41 -11.20 -13.17
CA SER A 80 6.26 -12.06 -14.01
C SER A 80 6.73 -13.37 -13.33
N LEU A 81 6.65 -13.45 -12.00
CA LEU A 81 7.19 -14.58 -11.24
C LEU A 81 6.11 -15.52 -10.75
N THR A 82 6.50 -16.77 -10.44
CA THR A 82 5.58 -17.71 -9.80
C THR A 82 5.26 -17.28 -8.36
N TYR A 83 4.04 -17.55 -7.89
CA TYR A 83 3.60 -17.15 -6.55
C TYR A 83 4.57 -17.60 -5.44
N VAL A 84 5.12 -18.82 -5.54
CA VAL A 84 6.11 -19.32 -4.57
C VAL A 84 7.41 -18.53 -4.61
N LYS A 85 7.88 -18.10 -5.79
CA LYS A 85 9.08 -17.26 -5.92
C LYS A 85 8.84 -15.87 -5.34
N VAL A 86 7.70 -15.25 -5.64
CA VAL A 86 7.32 -13.94 -5.08
C VAL A 86 7.23 -14.03 -3.56
N LEU A 87 6.51 -15.03 -3.03
CA LEU A 87 6.35 -15.25 -1.59
C LEU A 87 7.71 -15.41 -0.89
N LYS A 88 8.62 -16.23 -1.45
CA LYS A 88 9.95 -16.43 -0.89
C LYS A 88 10.77 -15.14 -0.89
N LEU A 89 10.82 -14.41 -2.00
CA LEU A 89 11.61 -13.18 -2.03
C LEU A 89 11.01 -12.12 -1.11
N TRP A 90 9.68 -11.97 -1.10
CA TRP A 90 9.01 -11.03 -0.21
C TRP A 90 9.41 -11.28 1.24
N LEU A 91 9.18 -12.49 1.75
CA LEU A 91 9.42 -12.81 3.15
C LEU A 91 10.91 -12.74 3.52
N VAL A 92 11.80 -13.29 2.68
CA VAL A 92 13.25 -13.27 2.95
C VAL A 92 13.81 -11.86 2.89
N THR A 93 13.53 -11.11 1.83
CA THR A 93 14.07 -9.75 1.66
C THR A 93 13.53 -8.79 2.71
N GLN A 94 12.25 -8.90 3.09
CA GLN A 94 11.67 -8.09 4.15
C GLN A 94 12.31 -8.40 5.51
N ASN A 95 12.42 -9.69 5.85
CA ASN A 95 13.03 -10.11 7.12
C ASN A 95 14.51 -9.70 7.22
N VAL A 96 15.30 -9.95 6.18
CA VAL A 96 16.72 -9.55 6.14
C VAL A 96 16.87 -8.04 6.25
N SER A 97 16.03 -7.28 5.55
CA SER A 97 15.98 -5.82 5.63
C SER A 97 15.75 -5.34 7.08
N PHE A 98 14.72 -5.85 7.76
CA PHE A 98 14.40 -5.41 9.12
C PHE A 98 15.43 -5.87 10.15
N ILE A 99 16.07 -7.02 9.98
CA ILE A 99 17.19 -7.45 10.84
C ILE A 99 18.38 -6.52 10.68
N ILE A 100 18.76 -6.18 9.43
CA ILE A 100 19.89 -5.26 9.17
C ILE A 100 19.57 -3.86 9.71
N ALA A 101 18.38 -3.34 9.44
CA ALA A 101 17.96 -2.04 9.91
C ALA A 101 17.89 -1.99 11.45
N GLY A 102 17.30 -3.01 12.08
CA GLY A 102 17.20 -3.15 13.53
C GLY A 102 18.58 -3.26 14.19
N GLY A 103 19.48 -4.07 13.62
CA GLY A 103 20.86 -4.21 14.09
C GLY A 103 21.64 -2.89 14.00
N ALA A 104 21.54 -2.18 12.87
CA ALA A 104 22.16 -0.87 12.68
C ALA A 104 21.63 0.16 13.70
N VAL A 105 20.32 0.16 13.95
CA VAL A 105 19.69 1.03 14.97
C VAL A 105 20.16 0.66 16.38
N VAL A 106 20.25 -0.62 16.72
CA VAL A 106 20.76 -1.05 18.04
C VAL A 106 22.19 -0.54 18.24
N VAL A 107 23.06 -0.64 17.23
CA VAL A 107 24.42 -0.10 17.29
C VAL A 107 24.40 1.43 17.50
N LEU A 108 23.58 2.16 16.75
CA LEU A 108 23.41 3.62 16.91
C LEU A 108 22.92 4.00 18.32
N LEU A 109 22.00 3.22 18.90
CA LEU A 109 21.44 3.48 20.24
C LEU A 109 22.38 3.08 21.37
N VAL A 110 23.19 2.02 21.18
CA VAL A 110 24.17 1.57 22.19
C VAL A 110 25.37 2.50 22.23
N PHE A 111 25.89 2.90 21.08
CA PHE A 111 27.06 3.77 20.96
C PHE A 111 26.65 5.19 20.56
N SER A 112 25.92 5.87 21.45
CA SER A 112 25.44 7.24 21.21
C SER A 112 26.56 8.27 20.98
N SER A 113 27.79 7.97 21.43
CA SER A 113 28.99 8.78 21.17
C SER A 113 29.55 8.64 19.76
N LEU A 114 29.03 7.75 18.90
CA LEU A 114 29.48 7.58 17.51
C LEU A 114 29.40 8.89 16.72
N LYS A 115 28.38 9.71 16.97
CA LYS A 115 28.20 11.01 16.29
C LYS A 115 29.41 11.93 16.47
N SER A 116 30.03 11.95 17.66
CA SER A 116 31.19 12.81 17.95
C SER A 116 32.54 12.12 17.76
N THR A 117 32.60 10.80 17.91
CA THR A 117 33.85 10.02 17.84
C THR A 117 34.17 9.52 16.43
N ASN A 118 33.17 9.10 15.66
CA ASN A 118 33.33 8.58 14.30
C ASN A 118 32.10 8.91 13.44
N LEU A 119 32.08 10.14 12.92
CA LEU A 119 30.99 10.65 12.07
C LEU A 119 30.76 9.78 10.83
N VAL A 120 31.81 9.21 10.24
CA VAL A 120 31.70 8.34 9.05
C VAL A 120 30.93 7.07 9.39
N ALA A 121 31.25 6.41 10.51
CA ALA A 121 30.52 5.22 10.97
C ALA A 121 29.06 5.55 11.30
N PHE A 122 28.81 6.68 11.97
CA PHE A 122 27.47 7.16 12.27
C PHE A 122 26.63 7.35 10.99
N ILE A 123 27.15 8.10 10.01
CA ILE A 123 26.44 8.34 8.73
C ILE A 123 26.23 7.04 7.97
N SER A 124 27.23 6.15 7.96
CA SER A 124 27.12 4.85 7.27
C SER A 124 26.01 3.98 7.85
N LEU A 125 25.87 3.95 9.18
CA LEU A 125 24.78 3.22 9.85
C LEU A 125 23.41 3.84 9.58
N VAL A 126 23.31 5.18 9.55
CA VAL A 126 22.07 5.88 9.18
C VAL A 126 21.67 5.56 7.73
N ILE A 127 22.61 5.61 6.79
CA ILE A 127 22.38 5.25 5.38
C ILE A 127 21.94 3.79 5.28
N LEU A 128 22.62 2.89 5.98
CA LEU A 128 22.27 1.47 6.01
C LEU A 128 20.84 1.26 6.50
N THR A 129 20.44 1.89 7.60
CA THR A 129 19.06 1.82 8.09
C THR A 129 18.04 2.32 7.06
N ASN A 130 18.32 3.44 6.38
CA ASN A 130 17.43 4.01 5.36
C ASN A 130 17.30 3.10 4.13
N VAL A 131 18.42 2.61 3.60
CA VAL A 131 18.43 1.72 2.43
C VAL A 131 17.75 0.39 2.77
N SER A 132 18.02 -0.17 3.94
CA SER A 132 17.31 -1.36 4.41
C SER A 132 15.81 -1.09 4.52
N GLY A 133 15.37 0.02 5.13
CA GLY A 133 13.96 0.43 5.19
C GLY A 133 13.29 0.49 3.81
N ALA A 134 13.93 1.16 2.85
CA ALA A 134 13.47 1.22 1.46
C ALA A 134 13.28 -0.18 0.84
N VAL A 135 14.24 -1.09 1.04
CA VAL A 135 14.13 -2.47 0.58
C VAL A 135 12.98 -3.21 1.30
N GLY A 136 12.80 -2.96 2.59
CA GLY A 136 11.76 -3.57 3.42
C GLY A 136 10.36 -3.15 2.99
N VAL A 137 10.13 -1.85 2.72
CA VAL A 137 8.84 -1.34 2.25
C VAL A 137 8.50 -1.84 0.84
N LEU A 138 9.49 -1.90 -0.06
CA LEU A 138 9.28 -2.47 -1.40
C LEU A 138 8.99 -3.96 -1.37
N SER A 139 9.65 -4.70 -0.48
CA SER A 139 9.33 -6.11 -0.24
C SER A 139 7.90 -6.27 0.30
N THR A 140 7.52 -5.43 1.25
CA THR A 140 6.15 -5.39 1.81
C THR A 140 5.11 -5.10 0.73
N LEU A 141 5.41 -4.19 -0.20
CA LEU A 141 4.55 -3.89 -1.34
C LEU A 141 4.34 -5.11 -2.23
N ALA A 142 5.39 -5.89 -2.52
CA ALA A 142 5.28 -7.10 -3.31
C ALA A 142 4.28 -8.10 -2.69
N GLY A 143 4.35 -8.28 -1.36
CA GLY A 143 3.40 -9.09 -0.62
C GLY A 143 1.97 -8.56 -0.64
N THR A 144 1.80 -7.24 -0.48
CA THR A 144 0.50 -6.59 -0.59
C THR A 144 -0.13 -6.82 -1.96
N ILE A 145 0.63 -6.66 -3.04
CA ILE A 145 0.10 -6.91 -4.40
C ILE A 145 -0.25 -8.39 -4.55
N LEU A 146 0.66 -9.30 -4.18
CA LEU A 146 0.43 -10.74 -4.29
C LEU A 146 -0.83 -11.21 -3.53
N ILE A 147 -1.03 -10.74 -2.31
CA ILE A 147 -2.15 -11.18 -1.48
C ILE A 147 -3.43 -10.43 -1.85
N GLU A 148 -3.39 -9.11 -1.83
CA GLU A 148 -4.59 -8.26 -1.91
C GLU A 148 -5.07 -8.05 -3.36
N ARG A 149 -4.21 -8.17 -4.36
CA ARG A 149 -4.60 -7.96 -5.78
C ARG A 149 -4.73 -9.26 -6.55
N GLU A 150 -3.99 -10.29 -6.14
CA GLU A 150 -3.97 -11.58 -6.83
C GLU A 150 -4.68 -12.68 -6.04
N TRP A 151 -4.11 -13.16 -4.94
CA TRP A 151 -4.59 -14.37 -4.27
C TRP A 151 -6.06 -14.26 -3.85
N VAL A 152 -6.48 -13.11 -3.32
CA VAL A 152 -7.88 -12.90 -2.92
C VAL A 152 -8.84 -13.05 -4.10
N VAL A 153 -8.45 -12.58 -5.29
CA VAL A 153 -9.25 -12.70 -6.51
C VAL A 153 -9.25 -14.14 -7.00
N VAL A 154 -8.08 -14.77 -7.10
CA VAL A 154 -7.93 -16.17 -7.54
C VAL A 154 -8.68 -17.16 -6.65
N ILE A 155 -8.74 -16.89 -5.34
CA ILE A 155 -9.47 -17.72 -4.38
C ILE A 155 -10.99 -17.56 -4.53
N SER A 156 -11.45 -16.40 -5.00
CA SER A 156 -12.87 -16.04 -5.12
C SER A 156 -13.44 -16.27 -6.52
N GLU A 157 -12.60 -16.63 -7.50
CA GLU A 157 -13.02 -16.89 -8.88
C GLU A 157 -13.94 -18.10 -8.98
N GLY A 158 -14.96 -17.97 -9.84
CA GLY A 158 -16.00 -19.00 -9.98
C GLY A 158 -17.07 -18.97 -8.88
N HIS A 159 -16.98 -18.04 -7.91
CA HIS A 159 -18.03 -17.78 -6.94
C HIS A 159 -18.82 -16.50 -7.25
N SER A 160 -19.91 -16.26 -6.51
CA SER A 160 -20.59 -14.97 -6.52
C SER A 160 -19.68 -13.85 -5.98
N PRO A 161 -19.93 -12.56 -6.26
CA PRO A 161 -19.06 -11.45 -5.83
C PRO A 161 -18.98 -11.25 -4.30
N SER A 162 -19.78 -11.97 -3.51
CA SER A 162 -19.84 -11.82 -2.04
C SER A 162 -18.55 -12.29 -1.35
N PRO A 163 -18.01 -13.51 -1.59
CA PRO A 163 -16.70 -13.94 -1.08
C PRO A 163 -15.56 -12.93 -1.28
N LEU A 164 -15.39 -12.37 -2.47
CA LEU A 164 -14.34 -11.40 -2.77
C LEU A 164 -14.48 -10.14 -1.89
N THR A 165 -15.71 -9.61 -1.82
CA THR A 165 -16.05 -8.45 -0.98
C THR A 165 -15.78 -8.72 0.50
N GLU A 166 -16.14 -9.91 0.99
CA GLU A 166 -15.90 -10.34 2.38
C GLU A 166 -14.40 -10.47 2.68
N MET A 167 -13.63 -11.11 1.80
CA MET A 167 -12.18 -11.28 1.97
C MET A 167 -11.46 -9.92 1.99
N ASN A 168 -11.80 -9.02 1.05
CA ASN A 168 -11.26 -7.65 1.03
C ASN A 168 -11.56 -6.89 2.32
N ALA A 169 -12.80 -6.99 2.80
CA ALA A 169 -13.22 -6.35 4.04
C ALA A 169 -12.47 -6.90 5.27
N VAL A 170 -12.26 -8.22 5.36
CA VAL A 170 -11.50 -8.84 6.46
C VAL A 170 -10.03 -8.44 6.40
N ILE A 171 -9.40 -8.47 5.23
CA ILE A 171 -8.01 -8.04 5.04
C ILE A 171 -7.84 -6.57 5.42
N ARG A 172 -8.73 -5.69 4.95
CA ARG A 172 -8.69 -4.28 5.32
C ARG A 172 -8.91 -4.08 6.82
N ARG A 173 -9.76 -4.88 7.45
CA ARG A 173 -9.97 -4.83 8.91
C ARG A 173 -8.69 -5.17 9.66
N ILE A 174 -7.98 -6.20 9.21
CA ILE A 174 -6.68 -6.60 9.77
C ILE A 174 -5.69 -5.44 9.63
N ASP A 175 -5.58 -4.84 8.45
CA ASP A 175 -4.69 -3.70 8.20
C ASP A 175 -4.94 -2.52 9.14
N LEU A 176 -6.21 -2.12 9.28
CA LEU A 176 -6.59 -1.01 10.15
C LEU A 176 -6.36 -1.32 11.62
N THR A 177 -6.61 -2.57 12.03
CA THR A 177 -6.33 -3.04 13.38
C THR A 177 -4.83 -2.99 13.67
N CYS A 178 -3.99 -3.52 12.78
CA CYS A 178 -2.54 -3.45 12.91
C CYS A 178 -2.02 -2.00 12.93
N LYS A 179 -2.54 -1.14 12.04
CA LYS A 179 -2.15 0.28 11.98
C LYS A 179 -2.50 1.05 13.26
N LEU A 180 -3.52 0.60 14.01
CA LEU A 180 -3.91 1.20 15.28
C LEU A 180 -3.14 0.60 16.47
N VAL A 181 -3.16 -0.73 16.60
CA VAL A 181 -2.76 -1.43 17.83
C VAL A 181 -1.26 -1.71 17.86
N ALA A 182 -0.63 -2.00 16.72
CA ALA A 182 0.79 -2.35 16.68
C ALA A 182 1.70 -1.19 17.17
N PRO A 183 1.48 0.07 16.75
CA PRO A 183 2.19 1.23 17.31
C PRO A 183 2.01 1.40 18.82
N VAL A 184 0.81 1.13 19.34
CA VAL A 184 0.52 1.21 20.78
C VAL A 184 1.37 0.21 21.55
N ILE A 185 1.36 -1.06 21.14
CA ILE A 185 2.17 -2.11 21.77
C ILE A 185 3.66 -1.77 21.70
N SER A 186 4.16 -1.31 20.55
CA SER A 186 5.56 -0.90 20.45
C SER A 186 5.90 0.28 21.37
N GLY A 187 5.02 1.28 21.44
CA GLY A 187 5.15 2.41 22.37
C GLY A 187 5.23 1.96 23.82
N PHE A 188 4.39 1.01 24.25
CA PHE A 188 4.48 0.40 25.59
C PHE A 188 5.84 -0.26 25.82
N ILE A 189 6.36 -1.03 24.86
CA ILE A 189 7.68 -1.67 25.01
C ILE A 189 8.78 -0.60 25.14
N ILE A 190 8.72 0.46 24.33
CA ILE A 190 9.69 1.56 24.36
C ILE A 190 9.65 2.28 25.72
N SER A 191 8.46 2.60 26.22
CA SER A 191 8.27 3.38 27.45
C SER A 191 8.55 2.60 28.73
N PHE A 192 8.17 1.31 28.79
CA PHE A 192 8.28 0.52 30.02
C PHE A 192 9.48 -0.42 30.07
N VAL A 193 10.13 -0.73 28.93
CA VAL A 193 11.29 -1.61 28.88
C VAL A 193 12.55 -0.83 28.53
N SER A 194 12.69 -0.40 27.28
CA SER A 194 13.68 0.59 26.79
C SER A 194 13.64 0.66 25.26
N LEU A 195 14.19 1.73 24.68
CA LEU A 195 14.38 1.83 23.23
C LEU A 195 15.25 0.69 22.67
N LYS A 196 16.35 0.34 23.35
CA LYS A 196 17.29 -0.70 22.93
C LYS A 196 16.62 -2.08 22.93
N ALA A 197 15.92 -2.41 24.01
CA ALA A 197 15.17 -3.66 24.12
C ALA A 197 14.04 -3.74 23.08
N SER A 198 13.37 -2.62 22.80
CA SER A 198 12.36 -2.55 21.74
C SER A 198 12.94 -2.90 20.37
N ALA A 199 14.07 -2.30 19.98
CA ALA A 199 14.70 -2.57 18.69
C ALA A 199 15.15 -4.04 18.57
N MET A 200 15.71 -4.61 19.65
CA MET A 200 16.06 -6.04 19.71
C MET A 200 14.83 -6.94 19.62
N ALA A 201 13.76 -6.61 20.35
CA ALA A 201 12.51 -7.37 20.35
C ALA A 201 11.86 -7.39 18.96
N LEU A 202 11.90 -6.27 18.22
CA LEU A 202 11.40 -6.21 16.83
C LEU A 202 12.22 -7.09 15.88
N ALA A 203 13.55 -7.04 15.97
CA ALA A 203 14.41 -7.88 15.14
C ALA A 203 14.18 -9.37 15.43
N LEU A 204 14.04 -9.74 16.70
CA LEU A 204 13.70 -11.11 17.11
C LEU A 204 12.30 -11.51 16.65
N TRP A 205 11.30 -10.64 16.82
CA TRP A 205 9.93 -10.89 16.39
C TRP A 205 9.87 -11.20 14.90
N THR A 206 10.50 -10.37 14.07
CA THR A 206 10.53 -10.55 12.62
C THR A 206 11.23 -11.86 12.23
N SER A 207 12.34 -12.17 12.90
CA SER A 207 13.10 -13.40 12.67
C SER A 207 12.29 -14.66 12.98
N LEU A 208 11.39 -14.61 13.96
CA LEU A 208 10.54 -15.72 14.34
C LEU A 208 9.26 -15.78 13.50
N SER A 209 8.65 -14.62 13.22
CA SER A 209 7.37 -14.54 12.49
C SER A 209 7.52 -15.02 11.04
N VAL A 210 8.65 -14.75 10.38
CA VAL A 210 8.87 -15.13 8.98
C VAL A 210 8.72 -16.63 8.71
N TRP A 211 9.11 -17.49 9.66
CA TRP A 211 8.97 -18.95 9.52
C TRP A 211 7.51 -19.37 9.60
N VAL A 212 6.77 -18.78 10.54
CA VAL A 212 5.33 -19.02 10.73
C VAL A 212 4.55 -18.50 9.52
N GLU A 213 4.85 -17.28 9.06
CA GLU A 213 4.26 -16.66 7.88
C GLU A 213 4.49 -17.53 6.63
N TYR A 214 5.74 -17.95 6.39
CA TYR A 214 6.05 -18.82 5.26
C TYR A 214 5.27 -20.14 5.32
N TRP A 215 5.22 -20.78 6.48
CA TRP A 215 4.47 -22.01 6.66
C TRP A 215 2.97 -21.82 6.41
N LEU A 216 2.37 -20.76 6.94
CA LEU A 216 0.95 -20.44 6.75
C LEU A 216 0.63 -20.16 5.27
N PHE A 217 1.36 -19.24 4.62
CA PHE A 217 1.13 -18.91 3.22
C PHE A 217 1.38 -20.11 2.29
N MET A 218 2.40 -20.92 2.56
CA MET A 218 2.66 -22.13 1.78
C MET A 218 1.53 -23.17 1.98
N SER A 219 0.96 -23.25 3.17
CA SER A 219 -0.19 -24.13 3.45
C SER A 219 -1.43 -23.68 2.68
N VAL A 220 -1.65 -22.36 2.54
CA VAL A 220 -2.72 -21.80 1.70
C VAL A 220 -2.47 -22.14 0.23
N TYR A 221 -1.26 -21.86 -0.28
CA TYR A 221 -0.89 -22.14 -1.68
C TYR A 221 -1.06 -23.60 -2.05
N LYS A 222 -0.61 -24.54 -1.20
CA LYS A 222 -0.74 -25.99 -1.46
C LYS A 222 -2.16 -26.49 -1.25
N GLY A 223 -2.93 -25.85 -0.37
CA GLY A 223 -4.27 -26.29 0.01
C GLY A 223 -5.39 -25.79 -0.91
N ILE A 224 -5.16 -24.73 -1.70
CA ILE A 224 -6.15 -24.18 -2.63
C ILE A 224 -5.70 -24.45 -4.08
N PRO A 225 -6.32 -25.40 -4.80
CA PRO A 225 -5.88 -25.80 -6.14
C PRO A 225 -5.86 -24.69 -7.19
N SER A 226 -6.78 -23.71 -7.11
CA SER A 226 -6.86 -22.59 -8.07
C SER A 226 -5.58 -21.76 -8.10
N LEU A 227 -4.88 -21.61 -6.97
CA LEU A 227 -3.58 -20.93 -6.90
C LEU A 227 -2.46 -21.69 -7.62
N GLY A 228 -2.55 -23.02 -7.72
CA GLY A 228 -1.53 -23.87 -8.34
C GLY A 228 -1.75 -24.12 -9.84
N GLN A 229 -3.00 -24.20 -10.29
CA GLN A 229 -3.34 -24.53 -11.69
C GLN A 229 -3.25 -23.32 -12.64
N ARG A 230 -3.51 -22.12 -12.14
CA ARG A 230 -3.64 -20.91 -12.96
C ARG A 230 -2.35 -20.53 -13.71
N ARG A 231 -1.21 -20.53 -13.02
CA ARG A 231 0.08 -20.15 -13.63
C ARG A 231 0.60 -21.17 -14.64
N ASN A 232 0.24 -22.44 -14.50
CA ASN A 232 0.56 -23.47 -15.48
C ASN A 232 -0.18 -23.22 -16.80
N SER A 233 -1.39 -22.66 -16.74
CA SER A 233 -2.18 -22.34 -17.94
C SER A 233 -1.63 -21.13 -18.70
N GLU A 234 -1.16 -20.08 -18.00
CA GLU A 234 -0.51 -18.92 -18.62
C GLU A 234 0.85 -19.27 -19.27
N THR A 235 1.62 -20.18 -18.64
CA THR A 235 2.91 -20.64 -19.20
C THR A 235 2.68 -21.42 -20.51
N VAL A 236 1.60 -22.19 -20.60
CA VAL A 236 1.23 -22.95 -21.81
C VAL A 236 0.68 -22.02 -22.90
N ALA A 237 -0.11 -21.00 -22.54
CA ALA A 237 -0.62 -20.01 -23.49
C ALA A 237 0.50 -19.15 -24.10
N ALA A 238 1.50 -18.74 -23.31
CA ALA A 238 2.65 -17.98 -23.80
C ALA A 238 3.54 -18.79 -24.78
N ASP A 239 3.68 -20.10 -24.58
CA ASP A 239 4.38 -20.99 -25.53
C ASP A 239 3.57 -21.20 -26.83
N SER A 240 2.24 -21.17 -26.73
CA SER A 240 1.32 -21.31 -27.88
C SER A 240 1.37 -20.07 -28.79
N ASP A 241 1.32 -18.87 -28.21
CA ASP A 241 1.41 -17.60 -28.94
C ASP A 241 2.76 -17.42 -29.63
N HIS A 242 3.85 -17.95 -29.05
CA HIS A 242 5.15 -17.97 -29.70
C HIS A 242 5.21 -18.94 -30.89
N GLN A 243 4.47 -20.04 -30.88
CA GLN A 243 4.34 -20.93 -32.04
C GLN A 243 3.49 -20.32 -33.16
N GLU A 244 2.38 -19.64 -32.86
CA GLU A 244 1.56 -18.99 -33.89
C GLU A 244 2.27 -17.81 -34.58
N ILE A 245 3.00 -16.97 -33.84
CA ILE A 245 3.77 -15.86 -34.43
C ILE A 245 4.90 -16.37 -35.34
N THR A 246 5.48 -17.53 -35.03
CA THR A 246 6.52 -18.15 -35.87
C THR A 246 5.93 -18.70 -37.17
N LEU A 247 4.71 -19.24 -37.14
CA LEU A 247 4.01 -19.77 -38.33
C LEU A 247 3.49 -18.66 -39.26
N ILE A 248 3.15 -17.48 -38.74
CA ILE A 248 2.69 -16.34 -39.56
C ILE A 248 3.87 -15.67 -40.28
N ASN A 249 5.05 -15.62 -39.65
CA ASN A 249 6.24 -15.02 -40.27
C ASN A 249 6.83 -15.86 -41.42
N ASP A 250 6.56 -17.17 -41.48
CA ASP A 250 7.07 -18.05 -42.54
C ASP A 250 6.25 -17.94 -43.84
N HIS A 251 5.06 -17.34 -43.81
CA HIS A 251 4.18 -17.17 -44.98
C HIS A 251 4.22 -15.78 -45.63
N GLN A 252 5.01 -14.82 -45.14
CA GLN A 252 5.09 -13.47 -45.72
C GLN A 252 6.47 -13.08 -46.25
N VAL A 253 7.42 -14.03 -46.37
CA VAL A 253 8.74 -13.77 -46.95
C VAL A 253 8.84 -14.36 -48.36
N GLU A 254 7.91 -14.01 -49.23
CA GLU A 254 8.14 -14.08 -50.68
C GLU A 254 7.18 -13.08 -51.34
N GLU A 255 7.72 -12.25 -52.24
CA GLU A 255 7.08 -11.12 -52.94
C GLU A 255 6.93 -9.80 -52.16
N SER A 256 7.89 -8.89 -52.38
CA SER A 256 7.65 -7.50 -52.83
C SER A 256 8.90 -6.64 -52.65
N SER A 257 9.91 -6.86 -53.50
CA SER A 257 11.01 -5.92 -53.71
C SER A 257 10.65 -4.96 -54.84
N SER A 258 10.15 -3.76 -54.53
CA SER A 258 10.30 -2.60 -55.42
C SER A 258 10.15 -1.26 -54.70
N ALA A 259 11.03 -0.34 -55.11
CA ALA A 259 11.34 0.98 -54.62
C ALA A 259 10.16 1.93 -54.28
N SER A 260 10.36 2.78 -53.27
CA SER A 260 10.32 4.23 -53.47
C SER A 260 10.99 4.98 -52.30
N ALA A 261 11.88 5.91 -52.66
CA ALA A 261 12.54 6.84 -51.76
C ALA A 261 11.61 8.03 -51.48
N GLY A 262 11.48 8.43 -50.21
CA GLY A 262 10.74 9.63 -49.84
C GLY A 262 10.74 9.93 -48.34
N THR A 263 11.47 10.98 -47.95
CA THR A 263 11.37 11.76 -46.70
C THR A 263 11.76 11.09 -45.37
N ASN A 264 13.06 11.10 -45.07
CA ASN A 264 13.64 10.82 -43.75
C ASN A 264 13.78 12.09 -42.89
N TYR A 265 12.67 12.61 -42.35
CA TYR A 265 12.71 13.62 -41.28
C TYR A 265 11.61 13.38 -40.21
N CYS A 266 11.36 12.11 -39.82
CA CYS A 266 10.57 11.78 -38.63
C CYS A 266 10.84 10.34 -38.12
N GLY A 267 12.11 9.92 -38.09
CA GLY A 267 12.50 8.56 -37.70
C GLY A 267 13.12 8.45 -36.31
N CYS A 268 13.90 9.45 -35.90
CA CYS A 268 14.67 9.41 -34.65
C CYS A 268 13.78 9.63 -33.42
N ALA A 269 12.91 10.65 -33.45
CA ALA A 269 11.93 10.90 -32.38
C ALA A 269 11.00 9.69 -32.19
N THR A 270 10.53 9.08 -33.28
CA THR A 270 9.63 7.92 -33.26
C THR A 270 10.33 6.64 -32.76
N LYS A 271 11.62 6.46 -33.05
CA LYS A 271 12.45 5.37 -32.49
C LYS A 271 12.74 5.57 -31.01
N ILE A 272 13.05 6.79 -30.58
CA ILE A 272 13.27 7.13 -29.17
C ILE A 272 11.97 6.99 -28.37
N ILE A 273 10.83 7.42 -28.92
CA ILE A 273 9.49 7.23 -28.31
C ILE A 273 9.14 5.74 -28.24
N LYS A 274 9.43 4.95 -29.28
CA LYS A 274 9.24 3.48 -29.25
C LYS A 274 10.15 2.79 -28.24
N TRP A 275 11.40 3.22 -28.11
CA TRP A 275 12.35 2.64 -27.16
C TRP A 275 12.05 3.05 -25.71
N ALA A 276 11.71 4.32 -25.49
CA ALA A 276 11.22 4.82 -24.21
C ALA A 276 9.90 4.13 -23.82
N SER A 277 9.01 3.84 -24.77
CA SER A 277 7.78 3.09 -24.49
C SER A 277 7.98 1.62 -24.12
N LYS A 278 9.15 1.05 -24.41
CA LYS A 278 9.56 -0.30 -24.00
C LYS A 278 10.29 -0.33 -22.67
N VAL A 279 10.57 0.83 -22.07
CA VAL A 279 11.09 0.86 -20.71
C VAL A 279 10.00 0.31 -19.81
N PRO A 280 10.30 -0.72 -19.01
CA PRO A 280 9.32 -1.35 -18.15
C PRO A 280 8.49 -0.27 -17.43
N TYR A 281 9.14 0.66 -16.72
CA TYR A 281 8.43 1.69 -15.96
C TYR A 281 7.30 2.40 -16.75
N ILE A 282 7.57 2.82 -17.99
CA ILE A 282 6.62 3.58 -18.83
C ILE A 282 5.45 2.70 -19.32
N GLU A 283 5.74 1.44 -19.65
CA GLU A 283 4.71 0.48 -20.04
C GLU A 283 3.69 0.24 -18.91
N ALA A 284 4.15 0.12 -17.66
CA ALA A 284 3.25 -0.08 -16.52
C ALA A 284 2.27 1.09 -16.34
N TRP A 285 2.77 2.32 -16.49
CA TRP A 285 1.93 3.52 -16.49
C TRP A 285 0.96 3.55 -17.67
N ARG A 286 1.41 3.14 -18.87
CA ARG A 286 0.52 3.02 -20.03
C ARG A 286 -0.61 2.05 -19.76
N VAL A 287 -0.31 0.85 -19.25
CA VAL A 287 -1.30 -0.17 -18.91
C VAL A 287 -2.33 0.41 -17.93
N TYR A 288 -1.87 1.07 -16.86
CA TYR A 288 -2.75 1.71 -15.88
C TYR A 288 -3.68 2.77 -16.49
N LEU A 289 -3.16 3.62 -17.38
CA LEU A 289 -3.93 4.70 -18.01
C LEU A 289 -4.99 4.21 -19.01
N HIS A 290 -4.87 2.99 -19.53
CA HIS A 290 -5.86 2.39 -20.43
C HIS A 290 -6.97 1.63 -19.67
N GLN A 291 -6.88 1.49 -18.36
CA GLN A 291 -7.91 0.80 -17.57
C GLN A 291 -9.13 1.69 -17.33
N ASP A 292 -10.33 1.12 -17.38
CA ASP A 292 -11.58 1.83 -17.08
C ASP A 292 -11.64 2.36 -15.62
N VAL A 293 -10.87 1.72 -14.73
CA VAL A 293 -10.80 2.06 -13.30
C VAL A 293 -9.79 3.17 -12.97
N VAL A 294 -9.18 3.81 -13.98
CA VAL A 294 -8.17 4.87 -13.80
C VAL A 294 -8.71 6.06 -12.99
N LEU A 295 -9.95 6.48 -13.24
CA LEU A 295 -10.57 7.63 -12.58
C LEU A 295 -10.88 7.35 -11.10
N PRO A 296 -11.56 6.24 -10.72
CA PRO A 296 -11.68 5.83 -9.32
C PRO A 296 -10.33 5.69 -8.61
N GLY A 297 -9.31 5.12 -9.28
CA GLY A 297 -7.96 4.98 -8.73
C GLY A 297 -7.27 6.31 -8.45
N LEU A 298 -7.36 7.26 -9.39
CA LEU A 298 -6.86 8.62 -9.21
C LEU A 298 -7.61 9.37 -8.10
N ALA A 299 -8.94 9.25 -8.05
CA ALA A 299 -9.75 9.82 -6.98
C ALA A 299 -9.31 9.29 -5.61
N LEU A 300 -9.05 7.98 -5.49
CA LEU A 300 -8.52 7.39 -4.26
C LEU A 300 -7.13 7.95 -3.92
N ALA A 301 -6.22 8.06 -4.88
CA ALA A 301 -4.90 8.64 -4.63
C ALA A 301 -4.98 10.10 -4.13
N LEU A 302 -5.87 10.91 -4.71
CA LEU A 302 -6.08 12.29 -4.27
C LEU A 302 -6.57 12.40 -2.81
N LEU A 303 -7.30 11.39 -2.30
CA LEU A 303 -7.71 11.37 -0.89
C LEU A 303 -6.54 11.16 0.08
N TYR A 304 -5.41 10.61 -0.37
CA TYR A 304 -4.19 10.49 0.43
C TYR A 304 -3.45 11.82 0.54
N PHE A 305 -3.67 12.74 -0.40
CA PHE A 305 -3.18 14.12 -0.29
C PHE A 305 -4.03 14.93 0.70
N THR A 306 -3.92 14.61 1.99
CA THR A 306 -4.69 15.26 3.05
C THR A 306 -3.88 15.54 4.30
N VAL A 307 -3.98 16.77 4.79
CA VAL A 307 -3.47 17.16 6.12
C VAL A 307 -4.52 16.97 7.21
N LEU A 308 -5.78 16.75 6.83
CA LEU A 308 -6.92 16.53 7.74
C LEU A 308 -6.97 15.08 8.19
N SER A 309 -5.93 14.68 8.90
CA SER A 309 -5.83 13.38 9.55
C SER A 309 -5.24 13.53 10.93
N PHE A 310 -5.51 12.59 11.85
CA PHE A 310 -4.83 12.53 13.16
C PHE A 310 -3.34 12.13 13.04
N GLY A 311 -2.66 12.59 11.98
CA GLY A 311 -1.22 12.61 11.81
C GLY A 311 -0.59 13.90 12.33
N THR A 312 0.72 14.03 12.15
CA THR A 312 1.59 15.03 12.79
C THR A 312 1.11 16.48 12.68
N LEU A 313 0.68 16.93 11.50
CA LEU A 313 0.30 18.34 11.28
C LEU A 313 -0.96 18.73 12.05
N MET A 314 -2.04 17.95 11.93
CA MET A 314 -3.29 18.24 12.64
C MET A 314 -3.08 18.14 14.15
N THR A 315 -2.37 17.12 14.64
CA THR A 315 -2.12 16.95 16.07
C THR A 315 -1.32 18.13 16.64
N ALA A 316 -0.30 18.60 15.93
CA ALA A 316 0.48 19.77 16.34
C ALA A 316 -0.40 21.04 16.38
N THR A 317 -1.26 21.24 15.38
CA THR A 317 -2.18 22.39 15.38
C THR A 317 -3.19 22.35 16.52
N LEU A 318 -3.75 21.18 16.85
CA LEU A 318 -4.68 21.02 17.96
C LEU A 318 -4.01 21.26 19.31
N GLU A 319 -2.77 20.80 19.47
CA GLU A 319 -1.99 21.06 20.68
C GLU A 319 -1.67 22.55 20.83
N TRP A 320 -1.33 23.26 19.73
CA TRP A 320 -1.14 24.71 19.74
C TRP A 320 -2.41 25.49 20.07
N GLU A 321 -3.58 24.99 19.71
CA GLU A 321 -4.89 25.52 20.12
C GLU A 321 -5.25 25.19 21.59
N GLY A 322 -4.35 24.51 22.31
CA GLY A 322 -4.49 24.18 23.73
C GLY A 322 -5.34 22.94 24.02
N ILE A 323 -5.56 22.06 23.04
CA ILE A 323 -6.22 20.77 23.26
C ILE A 323 -5.25 19.83 23.96
N ALA A 324 -5.66 19.29 25.10
CA ALA A 324 -4.84 18.34 25.84
C ALA A 324 -4.54 17.08 25.00
N ALA A 325 -3.29 16.61 25.02
CA ALA A 325 -2.84 15.48 24.21
C ALA A 325 -3.67 14.20 24.40
N TYR A 326 -4.18 13.93 25.61
CA TYR A 326 -5.04 12.77 25.85
C TYR A 326 -6.38 12.85 25.12
N VAL A 327 -6.94 14.06 24.95
CA VAL A 327 -8.19 14.30 24.18
C VAL A 327 -7.96 14.01 22.70
N ILE A 328 -6.84 14.49 22.16
CA ILE A 328 -6.41 14.20 20.78
C ILE A 328 -6.23 12.69 20.60
N GLY A 329 -5.61 12.02 21.58
CA GLY A 329 -5.43 10.56 21.61
C GLY A 329 -6.74 9.79 21.58
N ILE A 330 -7.72 10.18 22.41
CA ILE A 330 -9.07 9.58 22.42
C ILE A 330 -9.77 9.81 21.08
N ALA A 331 -9.74 11.03 20.53
CA ALA A 331 -10.36 11.34 19.25
C ALA A 331 -9.76 10.52 18.09
N ARG A 332 -8.43 10.34 18.09
CA ARG A 332 -7.72 9.44 17.16
C ARG A 332 -8.17 7.99 17.32
N GLY A 333 -8.33 7.51 18.55
CA GLY A 333 -8.84 6.16 18.84
C GLY A 333 -10.25 5.94 18.29
N ILE A 334 -11.17 6.90 18.52
CA ILE A 334 -12.53 6.88 17.97
C ILE A 334 -12.50 6.88 16.44
N SER A 335 -11.68 7.76 15.85
CA SER A 335 -11.51 7.84 14.40
C SER A 335 -11.03 6.52 13.79
N ALA A 336 -10.11 5.82 14.44
CA ALA A 336 -9.66 4.51 14.02
C ALA A 336 -10.74 3.44 14.17
N ALA A 337 -11.53 3.46 15.25
CA ALA A 337 -12.66 2.55 15.44
C ALA A 337 -13.73 2.73 14.34
N ILE A 338 -14.05 3.98 13.97
CA ILE A 338 -14.96 4.29 12.84
C ILE A 338 -14.39 3.73 11.53
N GLY A 339 -13.08 3.85 11.31
CA GLY A 339 -12.44 3.27 10.14
C GLY A 339 -12.51 1.74 10.10
N ILE A 340 -12.34 1.06 11.23
CA ILE A 340 -12.54 -0.39 11.34
C ILE A 340 -14.01 -0.75 11.07
N ALA A 341 -14.96 0.03 11.60
CA ALA A 341 -16.39 -0.18 11.37
C ALA A 341 -16.78 -0.05 9.89
N ALA A 342 -16.08 0.79 9.11
CA ALA A 342 -16.26 0.89 7.66
C ALA A 342 -16.12 -0.48 6.95
N THR A 343 -15.24 -1.35 7.44
CA THR A 343 -15.03 -2.71 6.89
C THR A 343 -16.19 -3.67 7.17
N ILE A 344 -17.09 -3.32 8.10
CA ILE A 344 -18.31 -4.07 8.38
C ILE A 344 -19.47 -3.48 7.57
N VAL A 345 -19.55 -2.15 7.50
CA VAL A 345 -20.60 -1.43 6.78
C VAL A 345 -20.48 -1.60 5.26
N TYR A 346 -19.26 -1.67 4.73
CA TYR A 346 -19.02 -1.79 3.28
C TYR A 346 -19.69 -3.03 2.67
N PRO A 347 -19.42 -4.27 3.11
CA PRO A 347 -20.09 -5.46 2.55
C PRO A 347 -21.61 -5.41 2.69
N MET A 348 -22.12 -4.89 3.80
CA MET A 348 -23.56 -4.75 4.03
C MET A 348 -24.20 -3.83 2.98
N LEU A 349 -23.57 -2.70 2.67
CA LEU A 349 -24.10 -1.76 1.69
C LEU A 349 -23.88 -2.25 0.25
N GLN A 350 -22.70 -2.79 -0.05
CA GLN A 350 -22.34 -3.33 -1.36
C GLN A 350 -23.32 -4.41 -1.81
N SER A 351 -23.72 -5.32 -0.92
CA SER A 351 -24.69 -6.38 -1.21
C SER A 351 -26.08 -5.87 -1.62
N ARG A 352 -26.41 -4.61 -1.30
CA ARG A 352 -27.70 -3.98 -1.57
C ARG A 352 -27.69 -3.08 -2.79
N ILE A 353 -26.62 -2.29 -2.97
CA ILE A 353 -26.60 -1.19 -3.94
C ILE A 353 -25.46 -1.25 -4.96
N SER A 354 -24.69 -2.35 -5.03
CA SER A 354 -23.48 -2.52 -5.87
C SER A 354 -22.25 -1.75 -5.42
N THR A 355 -21.09 -2.18 -5.91
CA THR A 355 -19.76 -1.60 -5.62
C THR A 355 -19.68 -0.13 -6.02
N LEU A 356 -20.12 0.23 -7.24
CA LEU A 356 -20.02 1.59 -7.76
C LEU A 356 -20.84 2.59 -6.92
N ARG A 357 -22.12 2.27 -6.64
CA ARG A 357 -22.98 3.17 -5.85
C ARG A 357 -22.53 3.25 -4.40
N THR A 358 -22.01 2.16 -3.84
CA THR A 358 -21.42 2.16 -2.50
C THR A 358 -20.24 3.13 -2.45
N GLY A 359 -19.32 3.06 -3.43
CA GLY A 359 -18.21 4.02 -3.53
C GLY A 359 -18.67 5.47 -3.64
N LEU A 360 -19.69 5.76 -4.46
CA LEU A 360 -20.25 7.11 -4.56
C LEU A 360 -20.86 7.57 -3.22
N TRP A 361 -21.63 6.73 -2.54
CA TRP A 361 -22.18 7.05 -1.23
C TRP A 361 -21.07 7.33 -0.21
N SER A 362 -19.99 6.56 -0.25
CA SER A 362 -18.83 6.71 0.62
C SER A 362 -18.12 8.04 0.44
N VAL A 363 -17.82 8.46 -0.80
CA VAL A 363 -17.14 9.73 -1.06
C VAL A 363 -18.03 10.94 -0.73
N TRP A 364 -19.34 10.87 -1.02
CA TRP A 364 -20.28 11.92 -0.62
C TRP A 364 -20.42 12.04 0.89
N SER A 365 -20.52 10.90 1.59
CA SER A 365 -20.54 10.86 3.06
C SER A 365 -19.27 11.48 3.64
N GLN A 366 -18.09 11.15 3.10
CA GLN A 366 -16.82 11.76 3.50
C GLN A 366 -16.83 13.28 3.27
N TRP A 367 -17.27 13.74 2.10
CA TRP A 367 -17.33 15.16 1.77
C TRP A 367 -18.23 15.94 2.73
N ILE A 368 -19.43 15.43 3.05
CA ILE A 368 -20.35 16.06 4.01
C ILE A 368 -19.70 16.20 5.39
N CYS A 369 -19.02 15.16 5.88
CA CYS A 369 -18.28 15.23 7.14
C CYS A 369 -17.16 16.30 7.11
N LEU A 370 -16.48 16.45 5.97
CA LEU A 370 -15.42 17.45 5.80
C LEU A 370 -15.95 18.88 5.62
N VAL A 371 -17.18 19.07 5.12
CA VAL A 371 -17.84 20.38 5.14
C VAL A 371 -18.00 20.89 6.57
N ALA A 372 -18.25 20.00 7.55
CA ALA A 372 -18.24 20.36 8.96
C ALA A 372 -16.84 20.81 9.43
N CYS A 373 -15.76 20.20 8.94
CA CYS A 373 -14.40 20.67 9.21
C CYS A 373 -14.15 22.07 8.63
N VAL A 374 -14.59 22.32 7.40
CA VAL A 374 -14.47 23.65 6.77
C VAL A 374 -15.29 24.68 7.56
N GLY A 375 -16.50 24.31 7.98
CA GLY A 375 -17.35 25.07 8.89
C GLY A 375 -16.64 25.55 10.17
N SER A 376 -15.66 24.78 10.67
CA SER A 376 -15.01 25.06 11.95
C SER A 376 -14.11 26.29 11.87
N ILE A 377 -13.67 26.66 10.66
CA ILE A 377 -12.83 27.84 10.40
C ILE A 377 -13.60 29.14 10.71
N TRP A 378 -14.91 29.17 10.47
CA TRP A 378 -15.74 30.36 10.69
C TRP A 378 -16.35 30.42 12.10
N MET A 379 -16.20 29.38 12.91
CA MET A 379 -16.58 29.42 14.33
C MET A 379 -15.64 30.34 15.08
N LYS A 380 -16.17 31.38 15.75
CA LYS A 380 -15.38 32.31 16.58
C LYS A 380 -14.58 31.52 17.64
N LYS A 381 -13.31 31.92 17.82
CA LYS A 381 -12.26 31.27 18.64
C LYS A 381 -12.80 30.47 19.84
N GLY A 382 -12.45 29.18 19.90
CA GLY A 382 -12.73 28.34 21.05
C GLY A 382 -12.49 26.85 20.79
N GLN A 383 -12.47 26.08 21.89
CA GLN A 383 -12.41 24.61 21.93
C GLN A 383 -13.47 23.95 21.03
N LEU A 384 -14.62 24.61 20.82
CA LEU A 384 -15.71 24.14 19.96
C LEU A 384 -15.26 23.96 18.50
N SER A 385 -14.44 24.87 17.95
CA SER A 385 -13.91 24.73 16.57
C SER A 385 -13.02 23.50 16.45
N ALA A 386 -12.15 23.27 17.44
CA ALA A 386 -11.27 22.10 17.49
C ALA A 386 -12.07 20.79 17.63
N TYR A 387 -13.11 20.75 18.47
CA TYR A 387 -13.99 19.57 18.58
C TYR A 387 -14.78 19.30 17.29
N MET A 388 -15.25 20.34 16.60
CA MET A 388 -15.94 20.20 15.32
C MET A 388 -15.00 19.68 14.24
N LEU A 389 -13.76 20.18 14.19
CA LEU A 389 -12.70 19.68 13.32
C LEU A 389 -12.41 18.20 13.60
N MET A 390 -12.16 17.83 14.86
CA MET A 390 -11.88 16.45 15.27
C MET A 390 -13.06 15.51 14.97
N GLY A 391 -14.29 15.95 15.22
CA GLY A 391 -15.51 15.17 14.95
C GLY A 391 -15.75 14.94 13.45
N GLY A 392 -15.60 15.98 12.64
CA GLY A 392 -15.70 15.86 11.17
C GLY A 392 -14.62 14.94 10.61
N VAL A 393 -13.36 15.07 11.05
CA VAL A 393 -12.27 14.18 10.63
C VAL A 393 -12.52 12.74 11.09
N ALA A 394 -12.98 12.53 12.33
CA ALA A 394 -13.25 11.20 12.85
C ALA A 394 -14.36 10.49 12.07
N THR A 395 -15.48 11.16 11.82
CA THR A 395 -16.63 10.61 11.08
C THR A 395 -16.33 10.41 9.60
N SER A 396 -15.51 11.28 8.99
CA SER A 396 -15.09 11.15 7.59
C SER A 396 -14.34 9.83 7.29
N ARG A 397 -13.78 9.15 8.31
CA ARG A 397 -13.10 7.86 8.14
C ARG A 397 -14.03 6.76 7.66
N LEU A 398 -15.32 6.84 7.97
CA LEU A 398 -16.30 5.87 7.47
C LEU A 398 -16.31 5.92 5.93
N GLY A 399 -16.51 7.11 5.37
CA GLY A 399 -16.51 7.31 3.92
C GLY A 399 -15.18 6.99 3.27
N LEU A 400 -14.06 7.42 3.86
CA LEU A 400 -12.72 7.15 3.31
C LEU A 400 -12.44 5.65 3.13
N TRP A 401 -12.63 4.85 4.18
CA TRP A 401 -12.28 3.43 4.15
C TRP A 401 -13.28 2.57 3.37
N MET A 402 -14.56 2.99 3.30
CA MET A 402 -15.51 2.35 2.39
C MET A 402 -15.20 2.68 0.92
N PHE A 403 -14.76 3.90 0.62
CA PHE A 403 -14.37 4.29 -0.74
C PHE A 403 -13.11 3.54 -1.19
N ASP A 404 -12.12 3.42 -0.31
CA ASP A 404 -10.92 2.59 -0.56
C ASP A 404 -11.30 1.13 -0.90
N LEU A 405 -12.18 0.50 -0.11
CA LEU A 405 -12.69 -0.84 -0.42
C LEU A 405 -13.44 -0.90 -1.76
N ALA A 406 -14.25 0.11 -2.07
CA ALA A 406 -14.99 0.18 -3.33
C ALA A 406 -14.07 0.27 -4.55
N VAL A 407 -13.01 1.07 -4.48
CA VAL A 407 -12.03 1.21 -5.57
C VAL A 407 -11.20 -0.07 -5.71
N ILE A 408 -10.82 -0.70 -4.60
CA ILE A 408 -10.13 -1.99 -4.60
C ILE A 408 -10.98 -3.06 -5.30
N GLN A 409 -12.24 -3.16 -4.92
CA GLN A 409 -13.18 -4.09 -5.52
C GLN A 409 -13.36 -3.81 -7.01
N GLN A 410 -13.50 -2.54 -7.42
CA GLN A 410 -13.56 -2.17 -8.84
C GLN A 410 -12.30 -2.59 -9.61
N MET A 411 -11.12 -2.36 -9.05
CA MET A 411 -9.86 -2.76 -9.68
C MET A 411 -9.77 -4.28 -9.83
N GLN A 412 -10.21 -5.06 -8.85
CA GLN A 412 -10.18 -6.52 -8.93
C GLN A 412 -11.24 -7.08 -9.89
N ASP A 413 -12.41 -6.44 -9.98
CA ASP A 413 -13.53 -6.90 -10.81
C ASP A 413 -13.34 -6.55 -12.30
N HIS A 414 -12.71 -5.42 -12.62
CA HIS A 414 -12.68 -4.88 -14.00
C HIS A 414 -11.30 -4.93 -14.66
N VAL A 415 -10.21 -5.05 -13.89
CA VAL A 415 -8.86 -5.12 -14.48
C VAL A 415 -8.59 -6.55 -14.95
N PRO A 416 -8.14 -6.73 -16.20
CA PRO A 416 -7.74 -8.04 -16.72
C PRO A 416 -6.68 -8.69 -15.83
N GLU A 417 -6.73 -10.02 -15.77
CA GLU A 417 -5.89 -10.81 -14.87
C GLU A 417 -4.39 -10.57 -15.08
N SER A 418 -3.97 -10.46 -16.35
CA SER A 418 -2.59 -10.16 -16.77
C SER A 418 -2.05 -8.82 -16.27
N ASP A 419 -2.95 -7.89 -15.91
CA ASP A 419 -2.59 -6.52 -15.62
C ASP A 419 -2.77 -6.16 -14.15
N ARG A 420 -3.44 -7.00 -13.34
CA ARG A 420 -3.84 -6.67 -11.95
C ARG A 420 -2.65 -6.31 -11.08
N CYS A 421 -1.55 -7.07 -11.18
CA CYS A 421 -0.34 -6.83 -10.41
C CYS A 421 0.33 -5.50 -10.80
N VAL A 422 0.40 -5.22 -12.10
CA VAL A 422 0.99 -4.00 -12.66
C VAL A 422 0.18 -2.78 -12.24
N VAL A 423 -1.15 -2.84 -12.41
CA VAL A 423 -2.09 -1.79 -11.98
C VAL A 423 -2.00 -1.56 -10.47
N GLY A 424 -1.92 -2.63 -9.68
CA GLY A 424 -1.70 -2.55 -8.24
C GLY A 424 -0.41 -1.83 -7.85
N GLY A 425 0.69 -2.09 -8.59
CA GLY A 425 1.97 -1.41 -8.41
C GLY A 425 1.92 0.09 -8.71
N VAL A 426 1.27 0.47 -9.82
CA VAL A 426 1.07 1.88 -10.19
C VAL A 426 0.16 2.60 -9.20
N GLN A 427 -0.94 1.96 -8.77
CA GLN A 427 -1.87 2.56 -7.81
C GLN A 427 -1.19 2.87 -6.47
N ASN A 428 -0.38 1.94 -5.95
CA ASN A 428 0.38 2.19 -4.72
C ASN A 428 1.42 3.30 -4.90
N SER A 429 2.09 3.36 -6.06
CA SER A 429 3.01 4.44 -6.40
C SER A 429 2.31 5.81 -6.42
N LEU A 430 1.09 5.88 -6.97
CA LEU A 430 0.29 7.10 -7.02
C LEU A 430 -0.10 7.56 -5.60
N GLN A 431 -0.53 6.63 -4.74
CA GLN A 431 -0.84 6.93 -3.33
C GLN A 431 0.40 7.40 -2.56
N SER A 432 1.54 6.72 -2.69
CA SER A 432 2.78 7.12 -2.03
C SER A 432 3.32 8.47 -2.53
N THR A 433 3.07 8.82 -3.79
CA THR A 433 3.40 10.15 -4.32
C THR A 433 2.57 11.23 -3.62
N MET A 434 1.27 10.99 -3.42
CA MET A 434 0.37 11.93 -2.73
C MET A 434 0.72 12.06 -1.24
N ASP A 435 1.09 10.97 -0.57
CA ASP A 435 1.62 11.00 0.80
C ASP A 435 2.93 11.80 0.88
N LEU A 436 3.85 11.60 -0.07
CA LEU A 436 5.12 12.34 -0.13
C LEU A 436 4.88 13.85 -0.29
N MET A 437 3.92 14.26 -1.12
CA MET A 437 3.55 15.66 -1.28
C MET A 437 3.00 16.24 0.03
N ALA A 438 2.26 15.48 0.83
CA ALA A 438 1.79 15.91 2.14
C ALA A 438 2.97 16.15 3.11
N TYR A 439 3.99 15.30 3.10
CA TYR A 439 5.22 15.51 3.88
C TYR A 439 5.98 16.77 3.43
N VAL A 440 6.15 16.97 2.12
CA VAL A 440 6.80 18.17 1.56
C VAL A 440 6.06 19.44 1.94
N MET A 441 4.72 19.45 1.85
CA MET A 441 3.90 20.58 2.29
C MET A 441 4.04 20.84 3.78
N GLY A 442 4.13 19.79 4.60
CA GLY A 442 4.41 19.91 6.04
C GLY A 442 5.75 20.60 6.34
N ILE A 443 6.78 20.34 5.52
CA ILE A 443 8.10 20.99 5.64
C ILE A 443 8.02 22.46 5.18
N ILE A 444 7.35 22.76 4.07
CA ILE A 444 7.24 24.14 3.55
C ILE A 444 6.44 25.04 4.50
N ILE A 445 5.37 24.50 5.09
CA ILE A 445 4.43 25.23 5.96
C ILE A 445 4.94 25.27 7.43
N SER A 446 6.07 24.62 7.74
CA SER A 446 6.58 24.47 9.12
C SER A 446 7.01 25.78 9.81
N ASN A 447 6.84 26.94 9.18
CA ASN A 447 7.08 28.25 9.79
C ASN A 447 5.77 29.02 10.06
N PRO A 448 5.08 28.75 11.19
CA PRO A 448 3.82 29.42 11.55
C PRO A 448 4.00 30.86 12.08
N GLN A 449 5.23 31.36 12.25
CA GLN A 449 5.49 32.73 12.75
C GLN A 449 4.92 33.82 11.82
N VAL A 450 4.61 33.49 10.57
CA VAL A 450 4.04 34.45 9.60
C VAL A 450 2.51 34.64 9.78
N LYS A 451 1.80 33.73 10.45
CA LYS A 451 0.33 33.83 10.61
C LYS A 451 -0.15 34.73 11.75
N LYS A 452 0.74 35.25 12.61
CA LYS A 452 0.36 36.30 13.58
C LYS A 452 0.15 37.68 12.93
N THR A 453 0.47 37.85 11.65
CA THR A 453 0.39 39.16 10.97
C THR A 453 -0.74 39.24 9.93
N ILE A 454 -1.48 38.15 9.69
CA ILE A 454 -2.57 38.12 8.69
C ILE A 454 -3.80 37.40 9.25
N ILE A 455 -4.34 37.84 10.39
CA ILE A 455 -5.78 37.80 10.74
C ILE A 455 -6.07 38.99 11.63
#